data_AF-A0A386TAB7-F1
#
_entry.id   AF-A0A386TAB7-F1
#
_cell.length_a   1.000
_cell.length_b   1.000
_cell.length_c   1.000
_cell.angle_alpha   90.00
_cell.angle_beta   90.00
_cell.angle_gamma   90.00
#
_symmetry.space_group_name_H-M   'P 1'
#
loop_
_entity.id
_entity.type
_entity.pdbx_description
1 polymer ?
#
loop_
_entity_poly.entity_id
_entity_poly.type
_entity_poly.pdbx_seq_one_letter_code
_entity_poly.pdbx_strand_id
1 'polypeptide(L)'
;MLVAGLNNSQIARELGISVPTLRKHYFQSGKIKAKMAREMAIAEMRARNILRLDAQADKGSVSAMRALEPLLEKAEREIAEREMGSDQPRQQSPGVKQRRELMGHEADDELERELNQESSHGLH
;
A
#
# COMPACT_ATOMS: atom_id res chain seq x y z
N MET A 1 -18.49 -6.71 -6.83
CA MET A 1 -18.28 -5.76 -7.94
C MET A 1 -17.07 -4.84 -7.75
N LEU A 2 -16.90 -4.18 -6.59
CA LEU A 2 -15.71 -3.35 -6.33
C LEU A 2 -14.41 -4.16 -6.28
N VAL A 3 -14.42 -5.33 -5.66
CA VAL A 3 -13.27 -6.24 -5.65
C VAL A 3 -12.89 -6.72 -7.05
N ALA A 4 -13.90 -6.95 -7.90
CA ALA A 4 -13.72 -7.34 -9.31
C ALA A 4 -13.18 -6.20 -10.21
N GLY A 5 -12.96 -4.99 -9.67
CA GLY A 5 -12.37 -3.88 -10.41
C GLY A 5 -13.32 -3.15 -11.36
N LEU A 6 -14.63 -3.41 -11.26
CA LEU A 6 -15.63 -2.72 -12.08
C LEU A 6 -15.64 -1.21 -11.78
N ASN A 7 -15.82 -0.41 -12.81
CA ASN A 7 -15.95 1.04 -12.66
C ASN A 7 -17.34 1.42 -12.10
N ASN A 8 -17.47 2.61 -11.53
CA ASN A 8 -18.71 3.04 -10.88
C ASN A 8 -19.94 3.05 -11.82
N SER A 9 -19.74 3.29 -13.12
CA SER A 9 -20.82 3.27 -14.11
C SER A 9 -21.30 1.84 -14.38
N GLN A 10 -20.38 0.87 -14.45
CA GLN A 10 -20.70 -0.56 -14.58
C GLN A 10 -21.41 -1.07 -13.32
N ILE A 11 -20.93 -0.69 -12.13
CA ILE A 11 -21.55 -1.05 -10.86
C ILE A 11 -22.98 -0.48 -10.77
N ALA A 12 -23.15 0.78 -11.15
CA ALA A 12 -24.46 1.44 -11.14
C ALA A 12 -25.44 0.75 -12.11
N ARG A 13 -24.97 0.39 -13.31
CA ARG A 13 -25.76 -0.37 -14.30
C ARG A 13 -26.17 -1.74 -13.77
N GLU A 14 -25.24 -2.47 -13.17
CA GLU A 14 -25.50 -3.82 -12.64
C GLU A 14 -26.49 -3.80 -11.46
N LEU A 15 -26.45 -2.73 -10.66
CA LEU A 15 -27.38 -2.51 -9.56
C LEU A 15 -28.70 -1.84 -9.99
N GLY A 16 -28.84 -1.43 -11.24
CA GLY A 16 -30.03 -0.72 -11.73
C GLY A 16 -30.25 0.66 -11.11
N ILE A 17 -29.19 1.32 -10.63
CA ILE A 17 -29.26 2.63 -9.96
C ILE A 17 -28.45 3.69 -10.70
N SER A 18 -28.69 4.97 -10.38
CA SER A 18 -27.87 6.06 -10.91
C SER A 18 -26.49 6.13 -10.22
N VAL A 19 -25.46 6.61 -10.93
CA VAL A 19 -24.11 6.81 -10.35
C VAL A 19 -24.13 7.77 -9.14
N PRO A 20 -24.90 8.88 -9.13
CA PRO A 20 -25.08 9.71 -7.94
C PRO A 20 -25.63 8.93 -6.74
N THR A 21 -26.64 8.07 -6.97
CA THR A 21 -27.23 7.21 -5.92
C THR A 21 -26.19 6.23 -5.36
N LEU A 22 -25.40 5.60 -6.24
CA LEU A 22 -24.30 4.72 -5.84
C LEU A 22 -23.30 5.46 -4.93
N ARG A 23 -22.86 6.65 -5.33
CA ARG A 23 -21.91 7.46 -4.53
C ARG A 23 -22.47 7.87 -3.18
N LYS A 24 -23.75 8.25 -3.11
CA LYS A 24 -24.41 8.67 -1.87
C LYS A 24 -24.49 7.53 -0.86
N HIS A 25 -24.98 6.37 -1.27
CA HIS A 25 -25.28 5.26 -0.36
C HIS A 25 -24.09 4.34 -0.08
N TYR A 26 -23.18 4.15 -1.06
CA TYR A 26 -22.08 3.18 -0.93
C TYR A 26 -20.72 3.83 -0.66
N PHE A 27 -20.55 5.11 -0.98
CA PHE A 27 -19.29 5.84 -0.77
C PHE A 27 -19.44 7.02 0.20
N GLN A 28 -20.52 7.03 1.00
CA GLN A 28 -20.85 8.08 1.98
C GLN A 28 -20.73 9.49 1.40
N SER A 29 -21.29 9.71 0.21
CA SER A 29 -21.28 11.00 -0.50
C SER A 29 -19.87 11.54 -0.81
N GLY A 30 -18.92 10.66 -1.12
CA GLY A 30 -17.58 11.05 -1.57
C GLY A 30 -16.55 11.24 -0.45
N LYS A 31 -16.93 11.01 0.82
CA LYS A 31 -15.98 10.96 1.94
C LYS A 31 -14.96 9.84 1.77
N ILE A 32 -15.38 8.73 1.18
CA ILE A 32 -14.53 7.57 0.92
C ILE A 32 -14.12 7.59 -0.54
N LYS A 33 -12.81 7.76 -0.79
CA LYS A 33 -12.25 7.65 -2.15
C LYS A 33 -12.50 6.25 -2.70
N ALA A 34 -12.74 6.14 -4.01
CA ALA A 34 -13.01 4.85 -4.66
C ALA A 34 -11.91 3.81 -4.41
N LYS A 35 -10.64 4.25 -4.34
CA LYS A 35 -9.49 3.40 -3.99
C LYS A 35 -9.63 2.80 -2.58
N MET A 36 -9.93 3.64 -1.59
CA MET A 36 -10.10 3.22 -0.20
C MET A 36 -11.30 2.27 -0.04
N ALA A 37 -12.42 2.56 -0.71
CA ALA A 37 -13.58 1.67 -0.71
C ALA A 37 -13.26 0.31 -1.32
N ARG A 38 -12.40 0.26 -2.35
CA ARG A 38 -11.93 -0.98 -2.95
C ARG A 38 -11.03 -1.76 -1.99
N GLU A 39 -10.09 -1.10 -1.32
CA GLU A 39 -9.24 -1.72 -0.31
C GLU A 39 -10.07 -2.31 0.85
N MET A 40 -11.05 -1.56 1.35
CA MET A 40 -11.98 -2.03 2.37
C MET A 40 -12.78 -3.25 1.89
N ALA A 41 -13.33 -3.21 0.67
CA ALA A 41 -14.09 -4.33 0.12
C ALA A 41 -13.22 -5.58 -0.06
N ILE A 42 -11.95 -5.42 -0.46
CA ILE A 42 -10.98 -6.53 -0.56
C ILE A 42 -10.70 -7.10 0.83
N ALA A 43 -10.46 -6.26 1.83
CA ALA A 43 -10.20 -6.68 3.21
C ALA A 43 -11.41 -7.45 3.78
N GLU A 44 -12.62 -6.94 3.59
CA GLU A 44 -13.86 -7.58 4.04
C GLU A 44 -14.11 -8.93 3.34
N MET A 45 -13.83 -9.02 2.03
CA MET A 45 -13.92 -10.30 1.31
C MET A 45 -12.87 -11.30 1.78
N ARG A 46 -11.63 -10.85 2.04
CA ARG A 46 -10.59 -11.70 2.62
C ARG A 46 -10.99 -12.23 3.99
N ALA A 47 -11.44 -11.36 4.90
CA ALA A 47 -11.88 -11.77 6.23
C ALA A 47 -13.00 -12.82 6.17
N ARG A 48 -14.01 -12.61 5.31
CA ARG A 48 -15.08 -13.59 5.10
C ARG A 48 -14.58 -14.93 4.55
N ASN A 49 -13.58 -14.92 3.68
CA ASN A 49 -12.99 -16.14 3.15
C ASN A 49 -12.22 -16.89 4.24
N ILE A 50 -11.41 -16.19 5.04
CA ILE A 50 -10.70 -16.78 6.17
C ILE A 50 -11.66 -17.45 7.14
N LEU A 51 -12.75 -16.77 7.54
CA LEU A 51 -13.77 -17.36 8.43
C LEU A 51 -14.42 -18.62 7.84
N ARG A 52 -14.60 -18.68 6.51
CA ARG A 52 -15.14 -19.88 5.85
C ARG A 52 -14.12 -21.02 5.83
N LEU A 53 -12.84 -20.70 5.60
CA LEU A 53 -11.76 -21.68 5.63
C LEU A 53 -11.60 -22.25 7.04
N ASP A 54 -11.64 -21.40 8.05
CA ASP A 54 -11.58 -21.78 9.47
C ASP A 54 -12.70 -22.76 9.83
N ALA A 55 -13.95 -22.41 9.51
CA ALA A 55 -15.10 -23.28 9.72
C ALA A 55 -15.05 -24.62 8.94
N GLN A 56 -14.24 -24.71 7.87
CA GLN A 56 -14.00 -25.95 7.14
C GLN A 56 -12.82 -26.75 7.73
N ALA A 57 -11.79 -26.06 8.22
CA ALA A 57 -10.67 -26.65 8.94
C ALA A 57 -11.16 -27.32 10.23
N ASP A 58 -12.05 -26.67 10.98
CA ASP A 58 -12.73 -27.24 12.18
C ASP A 58 -13.45 -28.55 11.89
N LYS A 59 -13.94 -28.71 10.65
CA LYS A 59 -14.62 -29.92 10.18
C LYS A 59 -13.65 -30.99 9.65
N GLY A 60 -12.34 -30.78 9.80
CA GLY A 60 -11.31 -31.71 9.36
C GLY A 60 -10.88 -31.55 7.89
N SER A 61 -11.22 -30.45 7.22
CA SER A 61 -10.77 -30.21 5.84
C SER A 61 -9.27 -29.88 5.79
N VAL A 62 -8.46 -30.87 5.41
CA VAL A 62 -6.99 -30.72 5.28
C VAL A 62 -6.63 -29.65 4.24
N SER A 63 -7.42 -29.51 3.18
CA SER A 63 -7.22 -28.45 2.18
C SER A 63 -7.45 -27.06 2.75
N ALA A 64 -8.41 -26.89 3.68
CA ALA A 64 -8.64 -25.62 4.35
C ALA A 64 -7.51 -25.30 5.34
N MET A 65 -7.05 -26.30 6.10
CA MET A 65 -5.90 -26.17 7.01
C MET A 65 -4.64 -25.69 6.25
N ARG A 66 -4.30 -26.34 5.13
CA ARG A 66 -3.16 -25.95 4.27
C ARG A 66 -3.31 -24.55 3.66
N ALA A 67 -4.55 -24.11 3.41
CA ALA A 67 -4.80 -22.76 2.91
C ALA A 67 -4.67 -21.68 3.99
N LEU A 68 -4.91 -22.03 5.26
CA LEU A 68 -4.77 -21.12 6.41
C LEU A 68 -3.32 -20.97 6.86
N GLU A 69 -2.52 -22.03 6.79
CA GLU A 69 -1.12 -22.06 7.23
C GLU A 69 -0.26 -20.86 6.74
N PRO A 70 -0.18 -20.54 5.44
CA PRO A 70 0.62 -19.38 4.98
C PRO A 70 0.04 -18.03 5.43
N LEU A 71 -1.26 -17.96 5.76
CA LEU A 71 -1.87 -16.74 6.28
C LEU A 71 -1.48 -16.52 7.74
N LEU A 72 -1.38 -17.59 8.52
CA LEU A 72 -0.93 -17.56 9.92
C LEU A 72 0.57 -17.22 10.01
N GLU A 73 1.41 -17.89 9.21
CA GLU A 73 2.85 -17.60 9.16
C GLU A 73 3.12 -16.13 8.80
N LYS A 74 2.34 -15.57 7.87
CA LYS A 74 2.44 -14.16 7.52
C LYS A 74 2.04 -13.26 8.69
N ALA A 75 0.98 -13.59 9.41
CA ALA A 75 0.53 -12.82 10.57
C ALA A 75 1.57 -12.86 11.70
N GLU A 76 2.15 -14.03 11.98
CA GLU A 76 3.24 -14.19 12.95
C GLU A 76 4.46 -13.37 12.55
N ARG A 77 4.85 -13.38 11.27
CA ARG A 77 5.94 -12.54 10.78
C ARG A 77 5.66 -11.05 10.98
N GLU A 78 4.44 -10.59 10.65
CA GLU A 78 4.07 -9.18 10.84
C GLU A 78 4.06 -8.78 12.34
N ILE A 79 3.72 -9.70 13.24
CA ILE A 79 3.79 -9.47 14.69
C ILE A 79 5.26 -9.39 15.12
N ALA A 80 6.10 -10.34 14.72
CA ALA A 80 7.53 -10.35 15.03
C ALA A 80 8.24 -9.10 14.49
N GLU A 81 7.93 -8.67 13.26
CA GLU A 81 8.45 -7.43 12.67
C GLU A 81 8.02 -6.20 13.46
N ARG A 82 6.80 -6.16 14.01
CA ARG A 82 6.35 -5.05 14.87
C ARG A 82 7.05 -5.05 16.23
N GLU A 83 7.22 -6.21 16.84
CA GLU A 83 7.89 -6.36 18.15
C GLU A 83 9.39 -6.08 18.07
N MET A 84 10.05 -6.50 16.98
CA MET A 84 11.46 -6.18 16.74
C MET A 84 11.65 -4.75 16.19
N GLY A 85 10.68 -4.24 15.44
CA GLY A 85 10.70 -2.89 14.86
C GLY A 85 10.37 -1.77 15.85
N SER A 86 9.85 -2.08 17.04
CA SER A 86 9.65 -1.08 18.10
C SER A 86 10.93 -0.44 18.65
N ASP A 87 12.11 -0.99 18.31
CA ASP A 87 13.42 -0.47 18.74
C ASP A 87 14.21 0.24 17.62
N GLN A 88 13.64 0.38 16.42
CA GLN A 88 14.27 1.18 15.36
C GLN A 88 13.70 2.61 15.38
N PRO A 89 14.54 3.64 15.65
CA PRO A 89 14.10 5.02 15.53
C PRO A 89 13.62 5.23 14.09
N ARG A 90 12.36 5.64 13.93
CA ARG A 90 11.82 6.08 12.64
C ARG A 90 12.81 7.11 12.08
N GLN A 91 13.60 6.72 11.07
CA GLN A 91 14.37 7.68 10.30
C GLN A 91 13.36 8.65 9.71
N GLN A 92 13.29 9.84 10.31
CA GLN A 92 12.47 10.92 9.80
C GLN A 92 12.97 11.20 8.40
N SER A 93 12.16 10.89 7.40
CA SER A 93 12.50 11.20 6.04
C SER A 93 12.69 12.72 5.96
N PRO A 94 13.86 13.24 5.53
CA PRO A 94 14.12 14.66 5.55
C PRO A 94 13.00 15.40 4.80
N GLY A 95 12.50 16.46 5.45
CA GLY A 95 11.43 17.28 4.90
C GLY A 95 11.86 17.90 3.57
N VAL A 96 10.90 18.32 2.75
CA VAL A 96 11.15 18.85 1.40
C VAL A 96 12.21 19.95 1.36
N LYS A 97 12.34 20.76 2.44
CA LYS A 97 13.40 21.76 2.59
C LYS A 97 14.80 21.14 2.71
N GLN A 98 14.98 20.18 3.61
CA GLN A 98 16.26 19.47 3.77
C GLN A 98 16.66 18.70 2.51
N ARG A 99 15.70 18.11 1.78
CA ARG A 99 16.01 17.47 0.48
C ARG A 99 16.51 18.47 -0.55
N ARG A 100 15.97 19.68 -0.56
CA ARG A 100 16.37 20.73 -1.50
C ARG A 100 17.75 21.30 -1.17
N GLU A 101 18.08 21.40 0.12
CA GLU A 101 19.42 21.79 0.59
C GLU A 101 20.45 20.69 0.27
N LEU A 102 20.15 19.42 0.56
CA LEU A 102 21.00 18.27 0.21
C LEU A 102 21.28 18.21 -1.29
N MET A 103 20.25 18.36 -2.12
CA MET A 103 20.39 18.32 -3.57
C MET A 103 21.17 19.53 -4.12
N GLY A 104 21.14 20.67 -3.42
CA GLY A 104 21.98 21.83 -3.73
C GLY A 104 23.44 21.57 -3.42
N HIS A 105 23.73 21.03 -2.24
CA HIS A 105 25.10 20.65 -1.85
C HIS A 105 25.71 19.59 -2.78
N GLU A 106 24.93 18.58 -3.16
CA GLU A 106 25.40 17.54 -4.10
C GLU A 106 25.72 18.11 -5.49
N ALA A 107 24.91 19.08 -5.98
CA ALA A 107 25.16 19.73 -7.26
C ALA A 107 26.37 20.66 -7.22
N ASP A 108 26.57 21.37 -6.10
CA ASP A 108 27.74 22.24 -5.90
C ASP A 108 29.04 21.39 -5.83
N ASP A 109 29.01 20.27 -5.12
CA ASP A 109 30.14 19.33 -5.02
C ASP A 109 30.50 18.70 -6.39
N GLU A 110 29.51 18.45 -7.24
CA GLU A 110 29.70 17.91 -8.59
C GLU A 110 30.34 18.95 -9.52
N LEU A 111 29.86 20.19 -9.47
CA LEU A 111 30.43 21.33 -10.20
C LEU A 111 31.88 21.61 -9.80
N GLU A 112 32.20 21.57 -8.51
CA GLU A 112 33.59 21.74 -8.03
C GLU A 112 34.52 20.64 -8.53
N ARG A 113 34.04 19.40 -8.63
CA ARG A 113 34.83 18.29 -9.17
C ARG A 113 35.13 18.46 -10.65
N GLU A 114 34.16 18.90 -11.44
CA GLU A 114 34.35 19.18 -12.87
C GLU A 114 35.34 20.33 -13.09
N LEU A 115 35.18 21.43 -12.35
CA LEU A 115 36.10 22.58 -12.40
C LEU A 115 37.53 22.20 -12.03
N ASN A 116 37.72 21.33 -11.03
CA ASN A 116 39.05 20.87 -10.61
C ASN A 116 39.68 19.90 -11.63
N GLN A 117 38.89 19.12 -12.37
CA GLN A 117 39.35 18.28 -13.47
C GLN A 117 39.76 19.10 -14.70
N GLU A 118 39.03 20.17 -15.01
CA GLU A 118 39.38 21.09 -16.11
C GLU A 118 40.62 21.94 -15.77
N SER A 119 40.72 22.42 -14.53
CA SER A 119 41.86 23.21 -14.05
C SER A 119 43.17 22.41 -14.05
N SER A 120 43.10 21.08 -13.85
CA SER A 120 44.26 20.20 -13.92
C SER A 120 44.64 19.78 -15.35
N HIS A 121 43.72 19.90 -16.32
CA HIS A 121 44.00 19.65 -17.75
C HIS A 121 44.43 20.91 -18.53
N GLY A 122 44.25 22.11 -17.98
CA GLY A 122 44.60 23.39 -18.63
C GLY A 122 46.06 23.86 -18.42
N LEU A 123 46.89 23.10 -17.72
CA LEU A 123 48.32 23.39 -17.49
C LEU A 123 49.20 22.28 -18.08
N HIS A 124 49.19 22.14 -19.41
CA HIS A 124 50.28 21.54 -20.18
C HIS A 124 50.27 21.97 -21.65
#